data_AF-X1KRW6-F1
#
_entry.id   AF-X1KRW6-F1
#
_cell.length_a   1.000
_cell.length_b   1.000
_cell.length_c   1.000
_cell.angle_alpha   90.00
_cell.angle_beta   90.00
_cell.angle_gamma   90.00
#
_symmetry.space_group_name_H-M   'P 1'
#
loop_
_entity.id
_entity.type
_entity.pdbx_description
1 polymer ?
#
loop_
_entity_poly.entity_id
_entity_poly.type
_entity_poly.pdbx_seq_one_letter_code
_entity_poly.pdbx_strand_id
1 'polypeptide(L)' 'NWKKLDGLKQFAAQRGHTVAELAIAWLLARDRVCSVIAGARKIEQVSENVAAAEWKLTTDELTQIEEICSA' A
#
# COMPACT_ATOMS: atom_id res chain seq x y z
N ASN A 1 12.35 8.92 8.63
CA ASN A 1 12.36 8.01 7.45
C ASN A 1 12.21 6.55 7.82
N TRP A 2 13.18 5.91 8.48
CA TRP A 2 13.08 4.46 8.77
C TRP A 2 11.92 4.08 9.70
N LYS A 3 11.66 4.88 10.75
CA LYS A 3 10.50 4.66 11.65
C LYS A 3 9.15 4.65 10.94
N LYS A 4 8.94 5.55 9.96
CA LYS A 4 7.72 5.60 9.14
C LYS A 4 7.57 4.33 8.31
N LEU A 5 8.67 3.91 7.67
CA LEU A 5 8.69 2.68 6.89
C LEU A 5 8.40 1.45 7.76
N ASP A 6 8.96 1.37 8.96
CA ASP A 6 8.72 0.25 9.87
C ASP A 6 7.25 0.24 10.36
N GLY A 7 6.67 1.41 10.64
CA GLY A 7 5.24 1.53 10.94
C GLY A 7 4.34 1.04 9.80
N LEU A 8 4.63 1.45 8.55
CA LEU A 8 3.89 0.99 7.37
C LEU A 8 4.07 -0.51 7.11
N LYS A 9 5.27 -1.06 7.32
CA LYS A 9 5.52 -2.50 7.22
C LYS A 9 4.72 -3.27 8.26
N GLN A 10 4.67 -2.79 9.51
CA GLN A 10 3.88 -3.42 10.56
C GLN A 10 2.38 -3.37 10.26
N PHE A 11 1.89 -2.22 9.80
CA PHE A 11 0.49 -2.03 9.39
C PHE A 11 0.08 -3.02 8.28
N ALA A 12 0.92 -3.15 7.24
CA ALA A 12 0.66 -4.06 6.13
C ALA A 12 0.71 -5.52 6.59
N ALA A 13 1.73 -5.90 7.36
CA ALA A 13 1.93 -7.26 7.85
C ALA A 13 0.77 -7.74 8.74
N GLN A 14 0.20 -6.86 9.57
CA GLN A 14 -0.99 -7.17 10.38
C GLN A 14 -2.22 -7.55 9.54
N ARG A 15 -2.25 -7.12 8.28
CA ARG A 15 -3.35 -7.37 7.33
C ARG A 15 -2.99 -8.44 6.28
N GLY A 16 -1.83 -9.10 6.43
CA GLY A 16 -1.38 -10.14 5.51
C GLY A 16 -0.83 -9.61 4.19
N HIS A 17 -0.55 -8.31 4.09
CA HIS A 17 -0.02 -7.68 2.88
C HIS A 17 1.41 -7.17 3.09
N THR A 18 2.11 -6.96 1.99
CA THR A 18 3.43 -6.32 1.95
C THR A 18 3.31 -4.81 1.91
N VAL A 19 4.39 -4.12 2.27
CA VAL A 19 4.46 -2.65 2.16
C VAL A 19 4.38 -2.16 0.70
N ALA A 20 4.77 -3.00 -0.26
CA ALA A 20 4.65 -2.69 -1.68
C ALA A 20 3.18 -2.72 -2.12
N GLU A 21 2.43 -3.75 -1.70
CA GLU A 21 0.99 -3.83 -1.94
C GLU A 21 0.25 -2.65 -1.29
N LEU A 22 0.62 -2.29 -0.04
CA LEU A 22 0.07 -1.13 0.65
C LEU A 22 0.27 0.16 -0.15
N ALA A 23 1.45 0.37 -0.73
CA ALA A 23 1.73 1.57 -1.50
C ALA A 23 0.86 1.67 -2.76
N ILE A 24 0.62 0.56 -3.45
CA ILE A 24 -0.24 0.50 -4.65
C ILE A 24 -1.71 0.71 -4.24
N ALA A 25 -2.19 0.00 -3.24
CA ALA A 25 -3.55 0.12 -2.71
C ALA A 25 -3.86 1.56 -2.25
N TRP A 26 -2.92 2.18 -1.54
CA TRP A 26 -3.06 3.56 -1.06
C TRP A 26 -3.14 4.57 -2.19
N LEU A 27 -2.35 4.39 -3.26
CA LEU A 27 -2.46 5.24 -4.45
C LEU A 27 -3.81 5.05 -5.15
N LEU A 28 -4.28 3.81 -5.30
CA LEU A 28 -5.56 3.49 -5.93
C LEU A 28 -6.78 3.95 -5.11
N ALA A 29 -6.63 4.10 -3.79
CA ALA A 29 -7.67 4.62 -2.91
C ALA A 29 -7.91 6.14 -3.07
N ARG A 30 -7.07 6.86 -3.83
CA ARG A 30 -7.21 8.29 -4.04
C ARG A 30 -8.02 8.59 -5.29
N ASP A 31 -9.12 9.32 -5.13
CA ASP A 31 -9.99 9.76 -6.23
C ASP A 31 -9.26 10.49 -7.37
N ARG A 32 -8.14 11.15 -7.07
CA ARG A 32 -7.33 11.88 -8.06
C ARG A 32 -6.38 10.98 -8.87
N VAL A 33 -6.23 9.71 -8.50
CA VAL A 33 -5.33 8.76 -9.14
C VAL A 33 -6.14 7.83 -10.04
N CYS A 34 -6.02 8.01 -11.35
CA CYS A 34 -6.75 7.18 -12.32
C CYS A 34 -6.18 5.77 -12.47
N SER A 35 -4.86 5.61 -12.31
CA SER A 35 -4.18 4.33 -12.47
C SER A 35 -2.80 4.37 -11.79
N VAL A 36 -2.31 3.19 -11.40
CA VAL A 36 -0.95 3.00 -10.87
C VAL A 36 -0.14 2.17 -11.87
N ILE A 37 0.98 2.72 -12.36
CA ILE A 37 1.91 2.00 -13.25
C ILE A 37 3.02 1.40 -12.39
N ALA A 38 2.82 0.16 -11.95
CA ALA A 38 3.80 -0.55 -11.12
C ALA A 38 4.79 -1.34 -11.99
N GLY A 39 6.09 -1.11 -11.77
CA GLY A 39 7.15 -1.86 -12.44
C GLY A 39 7.31 -3.27 -11.84
N ALA A 40 7.65 -4.24 -12.69
CA ALA A 40 7.96 -5.61 -12.28
C ALA A 40 9.22 -6.10 -13.03
N ARG A 41 10.13 -6.74 -12.30
CA ARG A 41 11.32 -7.42 -12.84
C ARG A 41 11.17 -8.94 -12.88
N LYS A 42 10.21 -9.48 -12.14
CA LYS A 42 9.87 -10.90 -12.10
C LYS A 42 8.35 -11.08 -12.22
N ILE A 43 7.91 -12.27 -12.63
CA ILE A 43 6.49 -12.57 -12.86
C ILE A 43 5.70 -12.53 -11.55
N GLU A 44 6.30 -12.93 -10.44
CA GLU A 44 5.65 -12.95 -9.12
C GLU A 44 5.23 -11.54 -8.70
N GLN A 45 6.04 -10.53 -9.03
CA GLN A 45 5.75 -9.12 -8.73
C GLN A 45 4.53 -8.60 -9.50
N VAL A 46 4.26 -9.15 -10.69
CA VAL A 46 3.03 -8.82 -11.43
C VAL A 46 1.82 -9.30 -10.64
N SER A 47 1.89 -10.51 -10.08
CA SER A 47 0.82 -11.08 -9.27
C SER A 47 0.61 -10.29 -7.98
N GLU A 48 1.70 -9.91 -7.29
CA GLU A 48 1.65 -9.03 -6.12
C GLU A 48 1.04 -7.66 -6.45
N ASN A 49 1.43 -7.05 -7.57
CA ASN A 49 0.88 -5.76 -8.02
C ASN A 49 -0.64 -5.85 -8.30
N VAL A 50 -1.11 -6.97 -8.86
CA VAL A 50 -2.53 -7.22 -9.11
C VAL A 50 -3.29 -7.43 -7.80
N ALA A 51 -2.76 -8.25 -6.89
CA ALA A 51 -3.36 -8.47 -5.56
C ALA A 51 -3.49 -7.16 -4.77
N ALA A 52 -2.49 -6.28 -4.87
CA ALA A 52 -2.55 -4.96 -4.28
C ALA A 52 -3.73 -4.10 -4.76
N ALA A 53 -4.14 -4.25 -6.03
CA ALA A 53 -5.26 -3.50 -6.59
C ALA A 53 -6.63 -3.98 -6.07
N GLU A 54 -6.70 -5.21 -5.57
CA GLU A 54 -7.90 -5.76 -4.94
C GLU A 54 -8.06 -5.30 -3.48
N TRP A 55 -6.98 -4.83 -2.85
CA TRP A 55 -7.01 -4.35 -1.48
C TRP A 55 -7.68 -2.97 -1.38
N LYS A 56 -8.96 -2.99 -1.02
CA LYS A 56 -9.78 -1.80 -0.75
C LYS A 56 -9.52 -1.30 0.67
N LEU A 57 -8.71 -0.26 0.82
CA LEU A 57 -8.47 0.38 2.11
C LEU A 57 -9.75 1.07 2.62
N THR A 58 -10.04 0.90 3.91
CA THR A 58 -11.14 1.60 4.59
C THR A 58 -10.72 3.02 4.96
N THR A 59 -11.69 3.86 5.29
CA THR A 59 -11.42 5.24 5.76
C THR A 59 -10.55 5.25 7.02
N ASP A 60 -10.80 4.35 7.98
CA ASP A 60 -10.01 4.23 9.21
C ASP A 60 -8.56 3.83 8.90
N GLU A 61 -8.37 2.93 7.94
CA GLU A 61 -7.05 2.50 7.48
C GLU A 61 -6.27 3.63 6.81
N LEU A 62 -6.94 4.43 5.97
CA LEU A 62 -6.35 5.60 5.35
C LEU A 62 -5.91 6.63 6.40
N THR A 63 -6.74 6.88 7.42
CA THR A 63 -6.37 7.76 8.54
C THR A 63 -5.15 7.24 9.30
N GLN A 64 -5.10 5.94 9.62
CA GLN A 64 -3.92 5.34 10.28
C GLN A 64 -2.65 5.49 9.45
N ILE A 65 -2.72 5.30 8.13
CA ILE A 65 -1.57 5.48 7.23
C ILE A 65 -1.11 6.94 7.23
N GLU A 66 -2.04 7.90 7.21
CA GLU A 66 -1.71 9.34 7.26
C GLU A 66 -1.04 9.73 8.59
N GLU A 67 -1.48 9.17 9.71
CA GLU A 67 -0.84 9.36 11.02
C GLU A 67 0.61 8.84 11.01
N ILE A 68 0.86 7.64 10.46
CA ILE A 68 2.21 7.06 10.33
C ILE A 68 3.09 7.93 9.41
N CYS A 69 2.52 8.47 8.33
CA CYS A 69 3.25 9.30 7.38
C CYS A 69 3.52 10.72 7.88
N SER A 70 2.64 11.29 8.71
CA SER A 70 2.78 12.66 9.23
C SER A 70 3.72 12.77 10.43
N ALA A 71 3.84 11.72 11.25
CA ALA A 71 4.76 11.64 12.41
C ALA A 71 6.23 11.43 12.02
#